data_AF-A0A319F4U3-F1
#
_entry.id   AF-A0A319F4U3-F1
#
_cell.length_a   1.000
_cell.length_b   1.000
_cell.length_c   1.000
_cell.angle_alpha   90.00
_cell.angle_beta   90.00
_cell.angle_gamma   90.00
#
_symmetry.space_group_name_H-M   'P 1'
#
loop_
_entity.id
_entity.type
_entity.pdbx_description
1 polymer ?
#
loop_
_entity_poly.entity_id
_entity_poly.type
_entity_poly.pdbx_seq_one_letter_code
_entity_poly.pdbx_strand_id
1 'polypeptide(L)'
;MAFGLVELVVHGLLFSFLAGSPYNPGLATSVFGFTPIGIIYLRHAYANNLISPTDWVLAVLFAAGNYWLSFFYIGIDMMSSKNSKYPFTKEEMDRFNSTAWWPGVWMDYYRDNWYYFTAVFFVAGSFFMGFFGDFFSRIQVILIYNTLALCAHQIEEYILPSGAPLIINVALHGEKKDYDRFPGNKRSMVWVNTLAYPFYLSAVSFPHHIWLGLAQSYFGLMQVIGHGPTMNIKANTAYNPGLATALLLHMPIGIYYIVYVQQNGLVSLSDWIYSVPALIASMVGIIILPVAAFRDRQSPFPATMAEMSGFDMLNKFKAKGMIKS
;
A
#
# COMPACT_ATOMS: atom_id res chain seq x y z
N MET A 1 -7.13 0.00 -25.27
CA MET A 1 -8.40 -0.67 -24.90
C MET A 1 -8.60 -2.01 -25.56
N ALA A 2 -8.39 -2.15 -26.89
CA ALA A 2 -8.48 -3.46 -27.56
C ALA A 2 -7.67 -4.56 -26.85
N PHE A 3 -6.43 -4.26 -26.43
CA PHE A 3 -5.61 -5.16 -25.60
C PHE A 3 -6.32 -5.59 -24.30
N GLY A 4 -6.86 -4.65 -23.52
CA GLY A 4 -7.55 -4.96 -22.26
C GLY A 4 -8.81 -5.81 -22.41
N LEU A 5 -9.53 -5.68 -23.54
CA LEU A 5 -10.66 -6.55 -23.88
C LEU A 5 -10.20 -7.95 -24.30
N VAL A 6 -9.08 -8.04 -25.03
CA VAL A 6 -8.44 -9.33 -25.36
C VAL A 6 -8.00 -10.03 -24.08
N GLU A 7 -7.39 -9.31 -23.13
CA GLU A 7 -6.99 -9.84 -21.82
C GLU A 7 -8.18 -10.39 -21.04
N LEU A 8 -9.35 -9.74 -21.09
CA LEU A 8 -10.58 -10.28 -20.48
C LEU A 8 -10.99 -11.64 -21.07
N VAL A 9 -10.88 -11.80 -22.39
CA VAL A 9 -11.19 -13.08 -23.06
C VAL A 9 -10.13 -14.14 -22.73
N VAL A 10 -8.85 -13.78 -22.81
CA VAL A 10 -7.73 -14.69 -22.56
C VAL A 10 -7.71 -15.16 -21.11
N HIS A 11 -7.75 -14.24 -20.14
CA HIS A 11 -7.78 -14.60 -18.73
C HIS A 11 -9.15 -15.14 -18.30
N GLY A 12 -10.26 -14.58 -18.80
CA GLY A 12 -11.62 -15.00 -18.42
C GLY A 12 -11.99 -16.40 -18.89
N LEU A 13 -11.60 -16.76 -20.12
CA LEU A 13 -12.01 -18.00 -20.77
C LEU A 13 -10.83 -18.94 -21.00
N LEU A 14 -9.83 -18.52 -21.76
CA LEU A 14 -8.78 -19.43 -22.24
C LEU A 14 -7.91 -19.97 -21.11
N PHE A 15 -7.32 -19.10 -20.28
CA PHE A 15 -6.45 -19.53 -19.19
C PHE A 15 -7.20 -20.20 -18.05
N SER A 16 -8.41 -19.75 -17.73
CA SER A 16 -9.27 -20.46 -16.77
C SER A 16 -9.56 -21.89 -17.23
N PHE A 17 -9.87 -22.06 -18.51
CA PHE A 17 -10.07 -23.39 -19.11
C PHE A 17 -8.80 -24.23 -19.09
N LEU A 18 -7.67 -23.70 -19.57
CA LEU A 18 -6.39 -24.42 -19.63
C LEU A 18 -5.85 -24.79 -18.24
N ALA A 19 -6.05 -23.93 -17.24
CA ALA A 19 -5.62 -24.17 -15.87
C ALA A 19 -6.58 -25.08 -15.08
N GLY A 20 -7.78 -25.37 -15.60
CA GLY A 20 -8.82 -26.09 -14.86
C GLY A 20 -9.27 -25.37 -13.59
N SER A 21 -9.14 -24.05 -13.54
CA SER A 21 -9.38 -23.21 -12.36
C SER A 21 -10.26 -22.02 -12.75
N PRO A 22 -11.26 -21.64 -11.92
CA PRO A 22 -12.06 -20.43 -12.16
C PRO A 22 -11.25 -19.13 -11.98
N TYR A 23 -10.02 -19.23 -11.48
CA TYR A 23 -9.12 -18.10 -11.29
C TYR A 23 -7.74 -18.40 -11.87
N ASN A 24 -7.14 -17.38 -12.48
CA ASN A 24 -5.74 -17.37 -12.89
C ASN A 24 -5.12 -15.99 -12.66
N PRO A 25 -3.78 -15.90 -12.55
CA PRO A 25 -3.07 -14.63 -12.47
C PRO A 25 -3.40 -13.76 -13.69
N GLY A 26 -3.95 -12.56 -13.45
CA GLY A 26 -4.38 -11.62 -14.50
C GLY A 26 -5.90 -11.51 -14.68
N LEU A 27 -6.68 -12.48 -14.18
CA LEU A 27 -8.15 -12.41 -14.25
C LEU A 27 -8.70 -11.19 -13.49
N ALA A 28 -8.25 -10.97 -12.26
CA ALA A 28 -8.70 -9.85 -11.44
C ALA A 28 -8.40 -8.49 -12.12
N THR A 29 -7.18 -8.31 -12.64
CA THR A 29 -6.79 -7.09 -13.36
C THR A 29 -7.61 -6.89 -14.63
N SER A 30 -7.90 -7.96 -15.37
CA SER A 30 -8.71 -7.90 -16.58
C SER A 30 -10.16 -7.49 -16.28
N VAL A 31 -10.78 -8.13 -15.27
CA VAL A 31 -12.17 -7.89 -14.89
C VAL A 31 -12.37 -6.55 -14.19
N PHE A 32 -11.55 -6.23 -13.20
CA PHE A 32 -11.74 -5.05 -12.34
C PHE A 32 -10.91 -3.83 -12.76
N GLY A 33 -9.86 -4.02 -13.56
CA GLY A 33 -9.00 -2.95 -14.05
C GLY A 33 -9.28 -2.58 -15.51
N PHE A 34 -8.88 -3.44 -16.44
CA PHE A 34 -8.94 -3.12 -17.88
C PHE A 34 -10.38 -2.95 -18.40
N THR A 35 -11.31 -3.80 -17.95
CA THR A 35 -12.68 -3.80 -18.48
C THR A 35 -13.44 -2.51 -18.14
N PRO A 36 -13.52 -2.04 -16.87
CA PRO A 36 -14.27 -0.83 -16.55
C PRO A 36 -13.68 0.41 -17.22
N ILE A 37 -12.34 0.54 -17.23
CA ILE A 37 -11.65 1.65 -17.91
C ILE A 37 -11.91 1.61 -19.42
N GLY A 38 -11.88 0.41 -20.01
CA GLY A 38 -12.22 0.19 -21.42
C GLY A 38 -13.64 0.63 -21.76
N ILE A 39 -14.62 0.25 -20.95
CA ILE A 39 -16.03 0.65 -21.13
C ILE A 39 -16.19 2.18 -21.03
N ILE A 40 -15.57 2.82 -20.03
CA ILE A 40 -15.65 4.27 -19.85
C ILE A 40 -15.05 5.00 -21.05
N TYR A 41 -13.86 4.59 -21.50
CA TYR A 41 -13.21 5.15 -22.68
C TYR A 41 -14.07 4.99 -23.93
N LEU A 42 -14.56 3.77 -24.20
CA LEU A 42 -15.37 3.50 -25.38
C LEU A 42 -16.66 4.33 -25.35
N ARG A 43 -17.34 4.41 -24.20
CA ARG A 43 -18.54 5.24 -24.05
C ARG A 43 -18.24 6.71 -24.38
N HIS A 44 -17.15 7.26 -23.84
CA HIS A 44 -16.75 8.64 -24.12
C HIS A 44 -16.42 8.84 -25.60
N ALA A 45 -15.63 7.93 -26.17
CA ALA A 45 -15.17 8.04 -27.54
C ALA A 45 -16.31 7.91 -28.56
N TYR A 46 -17.28 7.02 -28.32
CA TYR A 46 -18.50 6.92 -29.12
C TYR A 46 -19.39 8.15 -28.96
N ALA A 47 -19.60 8.63 -27.73
CA ALA A 47 -20.41 9.83 -27.48
C ALA A 47 -19.87 11.09 -28.16
N ASN A 48 -18.56 11.13 -28.44
CA ASN A 48 -17.88 12.26 -29.07
C ASN A 48 -17.42 11.98 -30.52
N ASN A 49 -17.88 10.88 -31.13
CA ASN A 49 -17.52 10.47 -32.50
C ASN A 49 -16.00 10.43 -32.76
N LEU A 50 -15.22 9.98 -31.78
CA LEU A 50 -13.74 9.94 -31.83
C LEU A 50 -13.17 8.68 -32.49
N ILE A 51 -14.02 7.70 -32.81
CA ILE A 51 -13.58 6.40 -33.32
C ILE A 51 -14.18 6.15 -34.70
N SER A 52 -13.31 5.89 -35.67
CA SER A 52 -13.65 5.39 -37.00
C SER A 52 -13.55 3.86 -37.07
N PRO A 53 -14.15 3.21 -38.08
CA PRO A 53 -13.97 1.76 -38.30
C PRO A 53 -12.50 1.36 -38.51
N THR A 54 -11.70 2.23 -39.12
CA THR A 54 -10.25 2.01 -39.32
C THR A 54 -9.49 1.98 -37.99
N ASP A 55 -9.89 2.79 -37.01
CA ASP A 55 -9.25 2.79 -35.69
C ASP A 55 -9.43 1.46 -34.96
N TRP A 56 -10.57 0.81 -35.12
CA TRP A 56 -10.81 -0.52 -34.55
C TRP A 56 -9.87 -1.57 -35.14
N VAL A 57 -9.73 -1.58 -36.47
CA VAL A 57 -8.84 -2.52 -37.18
C VAL A 57 -7.40 -2.29 -36.74
N LEU A 58 -6.94 -1.04 -36.72
CA LEU A 58 -5.59 -0.69 -36.29
C LEU A 58 -5.37 -1.04 -34.81
N ALA A 59 -6.33 -0.80 -33.92
CA ALA A 59 -6.22 -1.11 -32.51
C ALA A 59 -6.10 -2.63 -32.25
N VAL A 60 -6.86 -3.45 -32.97
CA VAL A 60 -6.78 -4.92 -32.86
C VAL A 60 -5.47 -5.44 -33.43
N LEU A 61 -5.08 -4.98 -34.62
CA LEU A 61 -3.80 -5.39 -35.24
C LEU A 61 -2.61 -4.98 -34.37
N PHE A 62 -2.64 -3.78 -33.81
CA PHE A 62 -1.59 -3.33 -32.89
C PHE A 62 -1.56 -4.17 -31.61
N ALA A 63 -2.71 -4.45 -31.00
CA ALA A 63 -2.77 -5.28 -29.80
C ALA A 63 -2.26 -6.71 -30.05
N ALA A 64 -2.69 -7.34 -31.15
CA ALA A 64 -2.26 -8.69 -31.52
C ALA A 64 -0.77 -8.72 -31.89
N GLY A 65 -0.30 -7.75 -32.69
CA GLY A 65 1.10 -7.63 -33.08
C GLY A 65 2.01 -7.39 -31.88
N ASN A 66 1.60 -6.54 -30.93
CA ASN A 66 2.32 -6.32 -29.69
C ASN A 66 2.35 -7.58 -28.81
N TYR A 67 1.21 -8.28 -28.67
CA TYR A 67 1.16 -9.52 -27.91
C TYR A 67 2.11 -10.58 -28.50
N TRP A 68 2.08 -10.75 -29.83
CA TRP A 68 2.97 -11.67 -30.53
C TRP A 68 4.44 -11.27 -30.38
N LEU A 69 4.78 -10.01 -30.60
CA LEU A 69 6.16 -9.54 -30.52
C LEU A 69 6.72 -9.67 -29.09
N SER A 70 5.99 -9.17 -28.10
CA SER A 70 6.45 -9.07 -26.72
C SER A 70 6.49 -10.43 -26.03
N PHE A 71 5.40 -11.20 -26.08
CA PHE A 71 5.30 -12.47 -25.36
C PHE A 71 5.85 -13.64 -26.15
N PHE A 72 5.41 -13.83 -27.39
CA PHE A 72 5.79 -15.02 -28.16
C PHE A 72 7.18 -14.92 -28.77
N TYR A 73 7.49 -13.84 -29.48
CA TYR A 73 8.78 -13.72 -30.15
C TYR A 73 9.89 -13.37 -29.17
N ILE A 74 9.80 -12.24 -28.46
CA ILE A 74 10.85 -11.84 -27.52
C ILE A 74 10.86 -12.77 -26.30
N GLY A 75 9.74 -12.89 -25.60
CA GLY A 75 9.68 -13.61 -24.31
C GLY A 75 9.90 -15.13 -24.42
N ILE A 76 9.29 -15.79 -25.40
CA ILE A 76 9.36 -17.25 -25.56
C ILE A 76 10.44 -17.64 -26.58
N ASP A 77 10.37 -17.19 -27.83
CA ASP A 77 11.25 -17.69 -28.88
C ASP A 77 12.72 -17.25 -28.69
N MET A 78 12.96 -15.95 -28.48
CA MET A 78 14.31 -15.41 -28.33
C MET A 78 14.92 -15.67 -26.94
N MET A 79 14.12 -15.59 -25.88
CA MET A 79 14.61 -15.61 -24.50
C MET A 79 14.46 -16.95 -23.79
N SER A 80 13.67 -17.92 -24.31
CA SER A 80 13.53 -19.19 -23.62
C SER A 80 14.83 -20.00 -23.64
N SER A 81 15.17 -20.57 -22.50
CA SER A 81 16.30 -21.49 -22.37
C SER A 81 15.99 -22.52 -21.30
N LYS A 82 16.17 -23.81 -21.65
CA LYS A 82 16.06 -24.92 -20.69
C LYS A 82 17.13 -24.84 -19.59
N ASN A 83 18.24 -24.14 -19.85
CA ASN A 83 19.36 -23.97 -18.94
C ASN A 83 19.49 -22.51 -18.48
N SER A 84 18.35 -21.81 -18.31
CA SER A 84 18.35 -20.42 -17.85
C SER A 84 19.06 -20.28 -16.51
N LYS A 85 19.94 -19.27 -16.40
CA LYS A 85 20.59 -18.89 -15.14
C LYS A 85 19.64 -18.14 -14.20
N TYR A 86 18.45 -17.79 -14.68
CA TYR A 86 17.43 -17.03 -13.96
C TYR A 86 16.12 -17.83 -13.87
N PRO A 87 16.11 -19.02 -13.24
CA PRO A 87 14.87 -19.74 -13.01
C PRO A 87 14.01 -18.99 -11.99
N PHE A 88 12.68 -19.11 -12.10
CA PHE A 88 11.80 -18.75 -10.99
C PHE A 88 12.20 -19.54 -9.74
N THR A 89 12.21 -18.86 -8.60
CA THR A 89 12.47 -19.50 -7.32
C THR A 89 11.32 -20.46 -6.99
N LYS A 90 11.63 -21.47 -6.17
CA LYS A 90 10.59 -22.38 -5.66
C LYS A 90 9.49 -21.61 -4.93
N GLU A 91 9.87 -20.59 -4.17
CA GLU A 91 8.92 -19.71 -3.50
C GLU A 91 7.95 -19.04 -4.48
N GLU A 92 8.46 -18.46 -5.58
CA GLU A 92 7.61 -17.83 -6.61
C GLU A 92 6.64 -18.81 -7.25
N MET A 93 7.09 -20.04 -7.52
CA MET A 93 6.27 -21.09 -8.11
C MET A 93 5.19 -21.61 -7.15
N ASP A 94 5.49 -21.65 -5.86
CA ASP A 94 4.61 -22.19 -4.81
C ASP A 94 3.67 -21.13 -4.20
N ARG A 95 3.73 -19.86 -4.63
CA ARG A 95 2.94 -18.74 -4.07
C ARG A 95 1.43 -18.93 -4.18
N PHE A 96 0.96 -19.62 -5.21
CA PHE A 96 -0.47 -19.91 -5.37
C PHE A 96 -0.82 -21.24 -4.70
N ASN A 97 -1.52 -21.17 -3.57
CA ASN A 97 -2.03 -22.35 -2.86
C ASN A 97 -3.55 -22.43 -2.99
N SER A 98 -4.07 -23.55 -3.49
CA SER A 98 -5.52 -23.80 -3.64
C SER A 98 -6.27 -23.85 -2.31
N THR A 99 -5.59 -24.04 -1.17
CA THR A 99 -6.19 -23.97 0.18
C THR A 99 -6.25 -22.56 0.76
N ALA A 100 -5.84 -21.52 0.00
CA ALA A 100 -5.81 -20.13 0.47
C ALA A 100 -7.19 -19.55 0.85
N TRP A 101 -8.28 -20.25 0.52
CA TRP A 101 -9.65 -19.82 0.79
C TRP A 101 -10.18 -20.19 2.19
N TRP A 102 -9.44 -20.97 2.98
CA TRP A 102 -9.83 -21.28 4.36
C TRP A 102 -9.61 -20.06 5.27
N PRO A 103 -10.60 -19.65 6.11
CA PRO A 103 -10.50 -18.42 6.89
C PRO A 103 -9.27 -18.33 7.79
N GLY A 104 -8.86 -19.42 8.43
CA GLY A 104 -7.65 -19.43 9.29
C GLY A 104 -6.37 -19.18 8.51
N VAL A 105 -6.21 -19.86 7.36
CA VAL A 105 -5.08 -19.67 6.45
C VAL A 105 -5.04 -18.24 5.93
N TRP A 106 -6.21 -17.68 5.61
CA TRP A 106 -6.32 -16.30 5.12
C TRP A 106 -5.94 -15.27 6.19
N MET A 107 -6.35 -15.47 7.45
CA MET A 107 -5.98 -14.59 8.56
C MET A 107 -4.48 -14.64 8.87
N ASP A 108 -3.87 -15.82 8.80
CA ASP A 108 -2.41 -15.95 8.91
C ASP A 108 -1.70 -15.25 7.76
N TYR A 109 -2.19 -15.44 6.53
CA TYR A 109 -1.66 -14.76 5.36
C TYR A 109 -1.77 -13.24 5.49
N TYR A 110 -2.92 -12.71 5.91
CA TYR A 110 -3.11 -11.27 6.14
C TYR A 110 -2.17 -10.73 7.23
N ARG A 111 -2.02 -11.43 8.36
CA ARG A 111 -1.03 -11.06 9.39
C ARG A 111 0.37 -10.94 8.81
N ASP A 112 0.74 -11.82 7.90
CA ASP A 112 2.12 -11.85 7.39
C ASP A 112 2.35 -10.93 6.19
N ASN A 113 1.27 -10.45 5.55
CA ASN A 113 1.30 -9.79 4.24
C ASN A 113 0.37 -8.56 4.12
N TRP A 114 -0.14 -7.98 5.22
CA TRP A 114 -1.14 -6.89 5.18
C TRP A 114 -0.74 -5.72 4.27
N TYR A 115 0.55 -5.40 4.22
CA TYR A 115 1.10 -4.32 3.41
C TYR A 115 0.89 -4.53 1.90
N TYR A 116 0.79 -5.76 1.41
CA TYR A 116 0.40 -6.01 0.01
C TYR A 116 -1.09 -5.71 -0.23
N PHE A 117 -1.96 -5.99 0.74
CA PHE A 117 -3.35 -5.56 0.68
C PHE A 117 -3.45 -4.03 0.72
N THR A 118 -2.63 -3.38 1.54
CA THR A 118 -2.48 -1.92 1.54
C THR A 118 -2.05 -1.40 0.16
N ALA A 119 -1.09 -2.04 -0.50
CA ALA A 119 -0.64 -1.65 -1.84
C ALA A 119 -1.75 -1.78 -2.88
N VAL A 120 -2.51 -2.88 -2.85
CA VAL A 120 -3.68 -3.06 -3.72
C VAL A 120 -4.73 -1.97 -3.45
N PHE A 121 -5.03 -1.68 -2.19
CA PHE A 121 -5.97 -0.63 -1.80
C PHE A 121 -5.49 0.76 -2.24
N PHE A 122 -4.20 1.06 -2.10
CA PHE A 122 -3.59 2.31 -2.58
C PHE A 122 -3.77 2.49 -4.09
N VAL A 123 -3.45 1.46 -4.87
CA VAL A 123 -3.60 1.50 -6.34
C VAL A 123 -5.06 1.65 -6.73
N ALA A 124 -5.94 0.77 -6.22
CA ALA A 124 -7.36 0.80 -6.52
C ALA A 124 -8.00 2.15 -6.12
N GLY A 125 -7.69 2.64 -4.92
CA GLY A 125 -8.17 3.92 -4.41
C GLY A 125 -7.66 5.12 -5.22
N SER A 126 -6.41 5.09 -5.68
CA SER A 126 -5.85 6.15 -6.54
C SER A 126 -6.54 6.21 -7.90
N PHE A 127 -6.76 5.06 -8.56
CA PHE A 127 -7.53 5.01 -9.80
C PHE A 127 -8.98 5.46 -9.58
N PHE A 128 -9.62 4.98 -8.52
CA PHE A 128 -10.99 5.37 -8.19
C PHE A 128 -11.10 6.88 -8.00
N MET A 129 -10.20 7.51 -7.24
CA MET A 129 -10.19 8.96 -7.06
C MET A 129 -9.88 9.72 -8.36
N GLY A 130 -9.05 9.16 -9.25
CA GLY A 130 -8.77 9.76 -10.55
C GLY A 130 -9.99 9.82 -11.47
N PHE A 131 -10.88 8.84 -11.41
CA PHE A 131 -12.09 8.79 -12.27
C PHE A 131 -13.36 9.32 -11.59
N PHE A 132 -13.48 9.16 -10.27
CA PHE A 132 -14.72 9.37 -9.51
C PHE A 132 -14.54 10.35 -8.35
N GLY A 133 -13.40 11.05 -8.26
CA GLY A 133 -13.12 12.01 -7.19
C GLY A 133 -14.14 13.14 -7.09
N ASP A 134 -14.78 13.51 -8.20
CA ASP A 134 -15.80 14.56 -8.26
C ASP A 134 -17.12 14.20 -7.54
N PHE A 135 -17.31 12.92 -7.16
CA PHE A 135 -18.44 12.51 -6.33
C PHE A 135 -18.32 12.96 -4.87
N PHE A 136 -17.14 13.40 -4.45
CA PHE A 136 -16.86 13.74 -3.06
C PHE A 136 -16.75 15.25 -2.86
N SER A 137 -17.14 15.71 -1.68
CA SER A 137 -16.88 17.10 -1.28
C SER A 137 -15.36 17.38 -1.23
N ARG A 138 -14.96 18.64 -1.39
CA ARG A 138 -13.54 19.01 -1.34
C ARG A 138 -12.83 18.54 -0.06
N ILE A 139 -13.51 18.61 1.09
CA ILE A 139 -13.00 18.08 2.36
C ILE A 139 -12.76 16.57 2.30
N GLN A 140 -13.73 15.81 1.80
CA GLN A 140 -13.58 14.36 1.64
C GLN A 140 -12.44 14.02 0.69
N VAL A 141 -12.30 14.73 -0.42
CA VAL A 141 -11.17 14.53 -1.37
C VAL A 141 -9.84 14.67 -0.65
N ILE A 142 -9.64 15.73 0.15
CA ILE A 142 -8.40 15.96 0.92
C ILE A 142 -8.16 14.82 1.91
N LEU A 143 -9.19 14.42 2.66
CA LEU A 143 -9.10 13.36 3.67
C LEU A 143 -8.86 11.97 3.05
N ILE A 144 -9.46 11.67 1.90
CA ILE A 144 -9.21 10.44 1.14
C ILE A 144 -7.78 10.41 0.64
N TYR A 145 -7.25 11.51 0.09
CA TYR A 145 -5.84 11.55 -0.31
C TYR A 145 -4.89 11.40 0.88
N ASN A 146 -5.26 11.91 2.06
CA ASN A 146 -4.48 11.67 3.27
C ASN A 146 -4.58 10.20 3.74
N THR A 147 -5.69 9.50 3.51
CA THR A 147 -5.81 8.04 3.69
C THR A 147 -4.97 7.27 2.68
N LEU A 148 -4.90 7.70 1.42
CA LEU A 148 -4.00 7.13 0.44
C LEU A 148 -2.53 7.40 0.79
N ALA A 149 -2.22 8.55 1.40
CA ALA A 149 -0.90 8.85 1.95
C ALA A 149 -0.52 7.89 3.08
N LEU A 150 -1.45 7.54 3.97
CA LEU A 150 -1.24 6.48 4.97
C LEU A 150 -0.91 5.14 4.28
N CYS A 151 -1.62 4.79 3.20
CA CYS A 151 -1.33 3.55 2.49
C CYS A 151 0.08 3.57 1.88
N ALA A 152 0.45 4.67 1.23
CA ALA A 152 1.80 4.87 0.71
C ALA A 152 2.86 4.79 1.84
N HIS A 153 2.55 5.33 3.01
CA HIS A 153 3.42 5.29 4.19
C HIS A 153 3.69 3.85 4.66
N GLN A 154 2.66 3.02 4.76
CA GLN A 154 2.83 1.59 5.08
C GLN A 154 3.61 0.84 3.98
N ILE A 155 3.38 1.18 2.71
CA ILE A 155 4.16 0.60 1.59
C ILE A 155 5.65 0.96 1.75
N GLU A 156 5.96 2.20 2.11
CA GLU A 156 7.33 2.63 2.34
C GLU A 156 7.99 1.84 3.48
N GLU A 157 7.27 1.69 4.59
CA GLU A 157 7.74 1.00 5.80
C GLU A 157 8.01 -0.49 5.61
N TYR A 158 7.19 -1.18 4.81
CA TYR A 158 7.19 -2.66 4.76
C TYR A 158 7.52 -3.26 3.38
N ILE A 159 7.34 -2.54 2.28
CA ILE A 159 7.61 -3.03 0.91
C ILE A 159 8.83 -2.35 0.30
N LEU A 160 8.78 -1.04 0.10
CA LEU A 160 9.80 -0.31 -0.66
C LEU A 160 10.13 1.04 -0.01
N PRO A 161 11.27 1.18 0.70
CA PRO A 161 12.39 0.24 0.69
C PRO A 161 12.35 -0.85 1.77
N SER A 162 11.31 -0.86 2.64
CA SER A 162 11.22 -1.74 3.82
C SER A 162 12.32 -1.48 4.87
N GLY A 163 12.27 -2.17 6.01
CA GLY A 163 13.23 -2.01 7.12
C GLY A 163 12.66 -1.35 8.38
N ALA A 164 11.38 -0.97 8.40
CA ALA A 164 10.73 -0.42 9.58
C ALA A 164 10.85 -1.29 10.85
N PRO A 165 10.78 -2.65 10.79
CA PRO A 165 10.93 -3.48 11.99
C PRO A 165 12.23 -3.22 12.77
N LEU A 166 13.36 -3.04 12.07
CA LEU A 166 14.64 -2.73 12.72
C LEU A 166 14.65 -1.32 13.32
N ILE A 167 14.11 -0.33 12.61
CA ILE A 167 13.99 1.04 13.15
C ILE A 167 13.20 1.02 14.46
N ILE A 168 12.05 0.33 14.47
CA ILE A 168 11.18 0.25 15.64
C ILE A 168 11.88 -0.49 16.78
N ASN A 169 12.39 -1.69 16.54
CA ASN A 169 12.89 -2.53 17.63
C ASN A 169 14.28 -2.12 18.12
N VAL A 170 15.20 -1.83 17.20
CA VAL A 170 16.59 -1.51 17.54
C VAL A 170 16.76 -0.02 17.81
N ALA A 171 16.38 0.85 16.88
CA ALA A 171 16.68 2.29 17.04
C ALA A 171 15.76 2.96 18.06
N LEU A 172 14.44 2.71 18.00
CA LEU A 172 13.51 3.35 18.92
C LEU A 172 13.53 2.75 20.33
N HIS A 173 13.61 1.42 20.42
CA HIS A 173 13.49 0.68 21.68
C HIS A 173 14.79 0.06 22.20
N GLY A 174 15.90 0.14 21.45
CA GLY A 174 17.21 -0.33 21.91
C GLY A 174 17.34 -1.85 22.04
N GLU A 175 16.47 -2.65 21.40
CA GLU A 175 16.57 -4.11 21.43
C GLU A 175 17.78 -4.58 20.62
N LYS A 176 18.53 -5.55 21.17
CA LYS A 176 19.80 -6.03 20.56
C LYS A 176 19.85 -7.53 20.35
N LYS A 177 18.96 -8.29 20.99
CA LYS A 177 18.96 -9.75 21.01
C LYS A 177 17.79 -10.30 20.20
N ASP A 178 16.57 -9.96 20.57
CA ASP A 178 15.34 -10.51 20.00
C ASP A 178 14.67 -9.47 19.07
N TYR A 179 15.49 -8.73 18.30
CA TYR A 179 15.07 -7.55 17.54
C TYR A 179 14.16 -7.86 16.34
N ASP A 180 14.05 -9.13 15.94
CA ASP A 180 13.12 -9.59 14.92
C ASP A 180 11.67 -9.68 15.43
N ARG A 181 11.45 -9.65 16.76
CA ARG A 181 10.13 -9.89 17.35
C ARG A 181 9.81 -9.09 18.61
N PHE A 182 10.74 -8.26 19.10
CA PHE A 182 10.56 -7.51 20.34
C PHE A 182 11.08 -6.07 20.24
N PRO A 183 10.33 -5.08 20.77
CA PRO A 183 8.97 -5.19 21.30
C PRO A 183 7.87 -5.35 20.23
N GLY A 184 8.16 -4.97 18.98
CA GLY A 184 7.26 -5.15 17.84
C GLY A 184 7.48 -6.49 17.14
N ASN A 185 6.38 -7.16 16.76
CA ASN A 185 6.37 -8.36 15.94
C ASN A 185 5.25 -8.23 14.88
N LYS A 186 5.15 -9.18 13.94
CA LYS A 186 4.14 -9.09 12.87
C LYS A 186 2.71 -8.96 13.39
N ARG A 187 2.40 -9.60 14.53
CA ARG A 187 1.08 -9.49 15.15
C ARG A 187 0.81 -8.07 15.64
N SER A 188 1.71 -7.43 16.39
CA SER A 188 1.48 -6.02 16.75
C SER A 188 1.45 -5.11 15.53
N MET A 189 2.35 -5.29 14.56
CA MET A 189 2.41 -4.43 13.39
C MET A 189 1.16 -4.53 12.51
N VAL A 190 0.59 -5.72 12.28
CA VAL A 190 -0.67 -5.82 11.52
C VAL A 190 -1.80 -5.10 12.24
N TRP A 191 -1.88 -5.17 13.58
CA TRP A 191 -2.89 -4.45 14.35
C TRP A 191 -2.71 -2.94 14.27
N VAL A 192 -1.48 -2.43 14.43
CA VAL A 192 -1.18 -1.00 14.28
C VAL A 192 -1.65 -0.49 12.91
N ASN A 193 -1.25 -1.19 11.85
CA ASN A 193 -1.55 -0.78 10.49
C ASN A 193 -3.03 -0.94 10.11
N THR A 194 -3.70 -1.97 10.63
CA THR A 194 -5.12 -2.22 10.35
C THR A 194 -6.02 -1.26 11.12
N LEU A 195 -5.70 -0.93 12.37
CA LEU A 195 -6.48 0.01 13.20
C LEU A 195 -6.38 1.46 12.71
N ALA A 196 -5.34 1.79 11.93
CA ALA A 196 -5.23 3.11 11.30
C ALA A 196 -6.36 3.38 10.28
N TYR A 197 -6.83 2.35 9.56
CA TYR A 197 -7.90 2.50 8.56
C TYR A 197 -9.22 3.02 9.12
N PRO A 198 -9.86 2.40 10.14
CA PRO A 198 -11.11 2.92 10.67
C PRO A 198 -10.97 4.34 11.22
N PHE A 199 -9.81 4.70 11.79
CA PHE A 199 -9.55 6.07 12.22
C PHE A 199 -9.53 7.05 11.05
N TYR A 200 -8.75 6.80 10.00
CA TYR A 200 -8.69 7.65 8.81
C TYR A 200 -10.04 7.69 8.05
N LEU A 201 -10.68 6.54 7.87
CA LEU A 201 -11.97 6.45 7.19
C LEU A 201 -13.11 7.10 7.99
N SER A 202 -12.97 7.23 9.32
CA SER A 202 -13.97 7.95 10.12
C SER A 202 -14.07 9.42 9.69
N ALA A 203 -12.97 10.14 9.51
CA ALA A 203 -13.04 11.53 9.10
C ALA A 203 -13.54 11.69 7.65
N VAL A 204 -13.23 10.74 6.76
CA VAL A 204 -13.78 10.69 5.39
C VAL A 204 -15.30 10.48 5.41
N SER A 205 -15.80 9.63 6.29
CA SER A 205 -17.22 9.29 6.43
C SER A 205 -18.01 10.41 7.11
N PHE A 206 -17.33 11.18 7.98
CA PHE A 206 -17.90 12.25 8.80
C PHE A 206 -17.24 13.61 8.50
N PRO A 207 -17.24 14.08 7.24
CA PRO A 207 -16.44 15.23 6.81
C PRO A 207 -16.91 16.57 7.39
N HIS A 208 -18.12 16.63 7.95
CA HIS A 208 -18.64 17.83 8.62
C HIS A 208 -18.11 17.99 10.05
N HIS A 209 -17.55 16.94 10.65
CA HIS A 209 -16.91 16.99 11.96
C HIS A 209 -15.43 17.38 11.79
N ILE A 210 -15.17 18.68 11.65
CA ILE A 210 -13.83 19.21 11.29
C ILE A 210 -12.74 18.75 12.26
N TRP A 211 -13.05 18.62 13.55
CA TRP A 211 -12.13 18.06 14.55
C TRP A 211 -11.60 16.66 14.22
N LEU A 212 -12.38 15.80 13.56
CA LEU A 212 -11.92 14.47 13.12
C LEU A 212 -10.90 14.60 12.00
N GLY A 213 -11.16 15.45 11.00
CA GLY A 213 -10.21 15.68 9.91
C GLY A 213 -8.94 16.41 10.38
N LEU A 214 -9.04 17.28 11.40
CA LEU A 214 -7.88 17.85 12.09
C LEU A 214 -7.08 16.75 12.80
N ALA A 215 -7.73 15.86 13.56
CA ALA A 215 -7.07 14.76 14.24
C ALA A 215 -6.35 13.81 13.26
N GLN A 216 -6.99 13.47 12.13
CA GLN A 216 -6.37 12.69 11.06
C GLN A 216 -5.16 13.41 10.45
N SER A 217 -5.28 14.72 10.19
CA SER A 217 -4.19 15.54 9.65
C SER A 217 -3.02 15.64 10.62
N TYR A 218 -3.30 15.82 11.91
CA TYR A 218 -2.29 15.83 12.95
C TYR A 218 -1.59 14.49 13.10
N PHE A 219 -2.32 13.37 13.00
CA PHE A 219 -1.69 12.05 13.04
C PHE A 219 -0.68 11.88 11.90
N GLY A 220 -1.03 12.31 10.68
CA GLY A 220 -0.10 12.35 9.55
C GLY A 220 1.08 13.29 9.79
N LEU A 221 0.84 14.50 10.31
CA LEU A 221 1.91 15.45 10.63
C LEU A 221 2.85 14.94 11.73
N MET A 222 2.34 14.18 12.70
CA MET A 222 3.17 13.54 13.72
C MET A 222 4.13 12.49 13.12
N GLN A 223 3.83 11.92 11.95
CA GLN A 223 4.78 11.05 11.24
C GLN A 223 6.03 11.80 10.80
N VAL A 224 5.92 13.10 10.48
CA VAL A 224 7.09 13.94 10.20
C VAL A 224 7.99 14.02 11.42
N ILE A 225 7.43 14.13 12.63
CA ILE A 225 8.21 14.23 13.87
C ILE A 225 8.78 12.84 14.25
N GLY A 226 7.99 11.78 14.06
CA GLY A 226 8.39 10.40 14.31
C GLY A 226 9.52 9.96 13.38
N HIS A 227 9.27 9.97 12.07
CA HIS A 227 10.24 9.53 11.06
C HIS A 227 11.33 10.57 10.79
N GLY A 228 11.05 11.86 10.92
CA GLY A 228 12.04 12.93 10.74
C GLY A 228 13.04 12.92 11.89
N PRO A 229 12.93 13.80 12.90
CA PRO A 229 13.94 13.90 13.94
C PRO A 229 14.05 12.63 14.79
N THR A 230 12.94 12.03 15.25
CA THR A 230 13.02 11.00 16.30
C THR A 230 13.73 9.73 15.84
N MET A 231 13.29 9.12 14.75
CA MET A 231 13.87 7.89 14.22
C MET A 231 15.24 8.13 13.58
N ASN A 232 15.42 9.19 12.79
CA ASN A 232 16.72 9.47 12.16
C ASN A 232 17.83 9.72 13.18
N ILE A 233 17.57 10.50 14.23
CA ILE A 233 18.56 10.76 15.28
C ILE A 233 18.91 9.46 16.00
N LYS A 234 17.92 8.66 16.39
CA LYS A 234 18.14 7.41 17.12
C LYS A 234 18.80 6.32 16.28
N ALA A 235 18.50 6.25 14.99
CA ALA A 235 19.12 5.31 14.05
C ALA A 235 20.43 5.86 13.44
N ASN A 236 20.80 7.11 13.77
CA ASN A 236 21.93 7.86 13.20
C ASN A 236 21.95 7.78 11.66
N THR A 237 20.80 8.01 11.02
CA THR A 237 20.60 7.89 9.57
C THR A 237 19.92 9.14 9.05
N ALA A 238 20.17 9.53 7.80
CA ALA A 238 19.45 10.64 7.17
C ALA A 238 18.04 10.24 6.70
N TYR A 239 17.80 8.94 6.56
CA TYR A 239 16.55 8.39 6.05
C TYR A 239 16.21 7.08 6.76
N ASN A 240 14.92 6.91 7.04
CA ASN A 240 14.31 5.66 7.43
C ASN A 240 13.00 5.46 6.65
N PRO A 241 12.57 4.19 6.47
CA PRO A 241 11.29 3.88 5.84
C PRO A 241 10.13 4.60 6.54
N GLY A 242 9.37 5.36 5.76
CA GLY A 242 8.24 6.19 6.21
C GLY A 242 8.52 7.70 6.14
N LEU A 243 9.79 8.10 6.04
CA LEU A 243 10.17 9.51 5.99
C LEU A 243 9.72 10.21 4.70
N ALA A 244 9.85 9.57 3.54
CA ALA A 244 9.53 10.22 2.27
C ALA A 244 8.03 10.51 2.18
N THR A 245 7.18 9.55 2.52
CA THR A 245 5.72 9.71 2.52
C THR A 245 5.26 10.67 3.62
N ALA A 246 5.92 10.69 4.79
CA ALA A 246 5.64 11.69 5.82
C ALA A 246 5.88 13.12 5.31
N LEU A 247 7.01 13.37 4.65
CA LEU A 247 7.38 14.70 4.14
C LEU A 247 6.66 15.09 2.85
N LEU A 248 6.50 14.17 1.91
CA LEU A 248 6.00 14.45 0.57
C LEU A 248 4.48 14.30 0.43
N LEU A 249 3.83 13.57 1.35
CA LEU A 249 2.39 13.34 1.30
C LEU A 249 1.71 13.86 2.56
N HIS A 250 2.00 13.29 3.74
CA HIS A 250 1.28 13.67 4.97
C HIS A 250 1.44 15.15 5.33
N MET A 251 2.66 15.68 5.24
CA MET A 251 2.92 17.10 5.52
C MET A 251 2.14 18.05 4.62
N PRO A 252 2.31 18.04 3.29
CA PRO A 252 1.60 18.98 2.43
C PRO A 252 0.08 18.80 2.49
N ILE A 253 -0.42 17.56 2.58
CA ILE A 253 -1.87 17.31 2.65
C ILE A 253 -2.45 17.81 3.98
N GLY A 254 -1.77 17.54 5.11
CA GLY A 254 -2.20 17.99 6.43
C GLY A 254 -2.19 19.51 6.56
N ILE A 255 -1.14 20.17 6.06
CA ILE A 255 -1.08 21.65 5.99
C ILE A 255 -2.20 22.18 5.11
N TYR A 256 -2.41 21.60 3.93
CA TYR A 256 -3.46 22.03 3.01
C TYR A 256 -4.86 21.89 3.63
N TYR A 257 -5.15 20.78 4.34
CA TYR A 257 -6.40 20.61 5.07
C TYR A 257 -6.63 21.76 6.07
N ILE A 258 -5.62 22.05 6.90
CA ILE A 258 -5.69 23.11 7.93
C ILE A 258 -5.94 24.47 7.28
N VAL A 259 -5.18 24.82 6.25
CA VAL A 259 -5.33 26.08 5.52
C VAL A 259 -6.72 26.17 4.90
N TYR A 260 -7.19 25.09 4.28
CA TYR A 260 -8.50 25.04 3.62
C TYR A 260 -9.65 25.28 4.62
N VAL A 261 -9.65 24.61 5.77
CA VAL A 261 -10.73 24.78 6.76
C VAL A 261 -10.69 26.17 7.42
N GLN A 262 -9.52 26.78 7.57
CA GLN A 262 -9.39 28.15 8.06
C GLN A 262 -9.88 29.17 7.03
N GLN A 263 -9.41 29.11 5.78
CA GLN A 263 -9.75 30.09 4.75
C GLN A 263 -11.23 30.08 4.37
N ASN A 264 -11.90 28.93 4.51
CA ASN A 264 -13.32 28.80 4.20
C ASN A 264 -14.23 28.96 5.45
N GLY A 265 -13.67 29.37 6.60
CA GLY A 265 -14.45 29.60 7.83
C GLY A 265 -15.16 28.35 8.35
N LEU A 266 -14.61 27.16 8.07
CA LEU A 266 -15.21 25.87 8.46
C LEU A 266 -14.80 25.42 9.86
N VAL A 267 -13.63 25.87 10.34
CA VAL A 267 -13.07 25.46 11.62
C VAL A 267 -13.49 26.41 12.74
N SER A 268 -13.86 25.84 13.89
CA SER A 268 -14.19 26.58 15.11
C SER A 268 -13.17 26.32 16.23
N LEU A 269 -13.26 27.05 17.35
CA LEU A 269 -12.37 26.83 18.50
C LEU A 269 -12.51 25.42 19.09
N SER A 270 -13.73 24.88 19.15
CA SER A 270 -13.97 23.53 19.67
C SER A 270 -13.29 22.46 18.82
N ASP A 271 -13.16 22.68 17.50
CA ASP A 271 -12.49 21.71 16.63
C ASP A 271 -11.00 21.56 16.96
N TRP A 272 -10.33 22.66 17.27
CA TRP A 272 -8.95 22.65 17.75
C TRP A 272 -8.83 21.95 19.10
N ILE A 273 -9.78 22.18 20.00
CA ILE A 273 -9.78 21.58 21.34
C ILE A 273 -10.02 20.06 21.27
N TYR A 274 -10.97 19.59 20.45
CA TYR A 274 -11.31 18.16 20.37
C TYR A 274 -10.35 17.33 19.53
N SER A 275 -9.69 17.93 18.53
CA SER A 275 -8.73 17.22 17.69
C SER A 275 -7.48 16.77 18.44
N VAL A 276 -7.05 17.49 19.49
CA VAL A 276 -5.86 17.12 20.28
C VAL A 276 -6.09 15.86 21.14
N PRO A 277 -7.15 15.75 21.98
CA PRO A 277 -7.47 14.51 22.67
C PRO A 277 -7.74 13.35 21.70
N ALA A 278 -8.38 13.62 20.56
CA ALA A 278 -8.61 12.60 19.54
C ALA A 278 -7.28 12.06 18.95
N LEU A 279 -6.32 12.94 18.66
CA LEU A 279 -4.97 12.55 18.28
C LEU A 279 -4.32 11.68 19.36
N ILE A 280 -4.33 12.11 20.62
CA ILE A 280 -3.72 11.35 21.73
C ILE A 280 -4.37 9.97 21.87
N ALA A 281 -5.70 9.92 21.87
CA ALA A 281 -6.47 8.68 21.93
C ALA A 281 -6.13 7.75 20.75
N SER A 282 -5.97 8.29 19.55
CA SER A 282 -5.57 7.51 18.37
C SER A 282 -4.13 6.99 18.48
N MET A 283 -3.16 7.78 18.96
CA MET A 283 -1.79 7.32 19.17
C MET A 283 -1.73 6.19 20.22
N VAL A 284 -2.51 6.32 21.30
CA VAL A 284 -2.62 5.29 22.32
C VAL A 284 -3.29 4.02 21.77
N GLY A 285 -4.44 4.18 21.13
CA GLY A 285 -5.26 3.07 20.63
C GLY A 285 -4.65 2.31 19.45
N ILE A 286 -4.02 3.02 18.52
CA ILE A 286 -3.53 2.46 17.26
C ILE A 286 -2.08 2.01 17.40
N ILE A 287 -1.22 2.75 18.11
CA ILE A 287 0.22 2.45 18.17
C ILE A 287 0.58 1.79 19.49
N ILE A 288 0.34 2.48 20.61
CA ILE A 288 0.90 2.07 21.90
C ILE A 288 0.25 0.78 22.40
N LEU A 289 -1.08 0.71 22.40
CA LEU A 289 -1.82 -0.44 22.94
C LEU A 289 -1.51 -1.74 22.17
N PRO A 290 -1.54 -1.81 20.83
CA PRO A 290 -1.20 -3.04 20.12
C PRO A 290 0.24 -3.49 20.32
N VAL A 291 1.21 -2.56 20.33
CA VAL A 291 2.61 -2.89 20.60
C VAL A 291 2.78 -3.41 22.02
N ALA A 292 2.17 -2.76 23.01
CA ALA A 292 2.24 -3.21 24.40
C ALA A 292 1.54 -4.56 24.62
N ALA A 293 0.36 -4.76 24.03
CA ALA A 293 -0.47 -5.96 24.22
C ALA A 293 0.15 -7.22 23.60
N PHE A 294 0.89 -7.09 22.50
CA PHE A 294 1.51 -8.22 21.81
C PHE A 294 3.04 -8.26 21.97
N ARG A 295 3.59 -7.54 22.95
CA ARG A 295 5.03 -7.53 23.25
C ARG A 295 5.46 -8.88 23.83
N ASP A 296 6.24 -9.66 23.07
CA ASP A 296 6.69 -10.99 23.48
C ASP A 296 8.04 -11.36 22.85
N ARG A 297 9.02 -11.73 23.69
CA ARG A 297 10.36 -12.18 23.25
C ARG A 297 10.33 -13.58 22.62
N GLN A 298 9.30 -14.37 22.92
CA GLN A 298 9.12 -15.73 22.37
C GLN A 298 8.05 -15.76 21.29
N SER A 299 7.63 -14.59 20.77
CA SER A 299 6.58 -14.49 19.77
C SER A 299 6.89 -15.41 18.57
N PRO A 300 5.92 -16.22 18.11
CA PRO A 300 6.08 -17.07 16.94
C PRO A 300 5.96 -16.27 15.63
N PHE A 301 5.79 -14.94 15.70
CA PHE A 301 5.52 -14.08 14.54
C PHE A 301 6.65 -13.06 14.26
N PRO A 302 7.91 -13.49 14.05
CA PRO A 302 9.02 -12.57 13.79
C PRO A 302 8.89 -11.87 12.44
N ALA A 303 9.50 -10.69 12.32
CA ALA A 303 9.84 -10.09 11.04
C ALA A 303 10.83 -10.99 10.30
N THR A 304 10.62 -11.15 9.00
CA THR A 304 11.51 -11.92 8.14
C THR A 304 12.82 -11.18 7.89
N MET A 305 13.85 -11.92 7.48
CA MET A 305 15.13 -11.32 7.12
C MET A 305 15.00 -10.31 5.98
N ALA A 306 14.12 -10.56 5.01
CA ALA A 306 13.86 -9.65 3.90
C ALA A 306 13.25 -8.31 4.38
N GLU A 307 12.24 -8.37 5.25
CA GLU A 307 11.60 -7.17 5.84
C GLU A 307 12.58 -6.37 6.71
N MET A 308 13.51 -7.02 7.39
CA MET A 308 14.53 -6.36 8.20
C MET A 308 15.68 -5.79 7.37
N SER A 309 16.06 -6.46 6.28
CA SER A 309 17.21 -6.07 5.44
C SER A 309 16.87 -5.00 4.41
N GLY A 310 15.59 -4.61 4.32
CA GLY A 310 15.14 -3.48 3.52
C GLY A 310 16.02 -2.25 3.71
N PHE A 311 16.31 -1.54 2.62
CA PHE A 311 17.22 -0.40 2.58
C PHE A 311 18.61 -0.64 3.22
N ASP A 312 19.13 -1.87 3.20
CA ASP A 312 20.41 -2.27 3.81
C ASP A 312 20.48 -1.99 5.33
N MET A 313 19.33 -1.94 5.99
CA MET A 313 19.23 -1.52 7.40
C MET A 313 19.99 -2.45 8.35
N LEU A 314 19.96 -3.76 8.08
CA LEU A 314 20.67 -4.75 8.90
C LEU A 314 22.19 -4.49 8.92
N ASN A 315 22.80 -4.29 7.76
CA ASN A 315 24.24 -4.03 7.67
C ASN A 315 24.60 -2.66 8.27
N LYS A 316 23.78 -1.63 8.01
CA LYS A 316 23.95 -0.31 8.65
C LYS A 316 23.95 -0.39 10.17
N PHE A 317 23.08 -1.21 10.75
CA PHE A 317 22.98 -1.33 12.21
C PHE A 317 24.11 -2.19 12.79
N LYS A 318 24.56 -3.24 12.09
CA LYS A 318 25.77 -4.00 12.45
C LYS A 318 27.01 -3.12 12.41
N ALA A 319 27.20 -2.35 11.34
CA ALA A 319 28.35 -1.44 11.18
C ALA A 319 28.42 -0.35 12.27
N LYS A 320 27.27 0.05 12.82
CA LYS A 320 27.16 1.01 13.93
C LYS A 320 27.23 0.35 15.32
N GLY A 321 27.41 -0.97 15.40
CA GLY A 321 27.44 -1.70 16.67
C GLY A 321 26.11 -1.68 17.44
N MET A 322 25.00 -1.40 16.75
CA MET A 322 23.67 -1.37 17.36
C MET A 322 23.15 -2.79 17.62
N ILE A 323 23.54 -3.74 16.77
CA ILE A 323 23.24 -5.17 16.86
C ILE A 323 24.53 -5.98 16.61
N LYS A 324 24.58 -7.22 17.12
CA LYS A 324 25.75 -8.09 16.94
C LYS A 324 25.86 -8.57 15.49
N SER A 325 27.10 -8.76 15.01
CA SER A 325 27.41 -9.31 13.70
C SER A 325 27.01 -10.77 13.59
#